data_AF-A0A7L0HUH2-F1
#
_entry.id   AF-A0A7L0HUH2-F1
#
_cell.length_a   1.000
_cell.length_b   1.000
_cell.length_c   1.000
_cell.angle_alpha   90.00
_cell.angle_beta   90.00
_cell.angle_gamma   90.00
#
_symmetry.space_group_name_H-M   'P 1'
#
loop_
_entity.id
_entity.type
_entity.pdbx_description
1 polymer ?
#
loop_
_entity_poly.entity_id
_entity_poly.type
_entity_poly.pdbx_seq_one_letter_code
_entity_poly.pdbx_strand_id
1 'polypeptide(L)' 'IAGLFNIINKGCDASCEPIYQDFSVGNRNISCCDTDFCNVNAAGSLRSSYGIAAGIAASLLWPFLNNRL' A
#
# COMPACT_ATOMS: atom_id res chain seq x y z
N ILE A 1 6.87 -6.06 -21.45
CA ILE A 1 6.51 -5.97 -20.03
C ILE A 1 6.41 -4.49 -19.69
N ALA A 2 5.21 -3.91 -19.74
CA ALA A 2 4.97 -2.61 -19.12
C ALA A 2 4.75 -2.86 -17.62
N GLY A 3 5.31 -2.03 -16.73
CA GLY A 3 5.04 -2.13 -15.29
C GLY A 3 6.11 -2.79 -14.40
N LEU A 4 7.39 -2.74 -14.78
CA LEU A 4 8.47 -3.22 -13.88
C LEU A 4 8.75 -2.26 -12.70
N PHE A 5 8.44 -0.97 -12.86
CA PHE A 5 8.64 0.06 -11.84
C PHE A 5 7.40 0.95 -11.74
N ASN A 6 6.93 1.16 -10.50
CA ASN A 6 5.92 2.17 -10.20
C ASN A 6 6.65 3.36 -9.55
N ILE A 7 6.79 4.45 -10.30
CA ILE A 7 7.43 5.68 -9.82
C ILE A 7 6.32 6.60 -9.32
N ILE A 8 6.38 6.96 -8.04
CA ILE A 8 5.39 7.83 -7.42
C ILE A 8 6.02 9.17 -7.07
N ASN A 9 5.55 10.24 -7.74
CA ASN A 9 5.93 11.61 -7.45
C ASN A 9 4.82 12.32 -6.66
N LYS A 10 5.23 13.19 -5.74
CA LYS A 10 4.33 13.98 -4.89
C LYS A 10 4.79 15.43 -4.85
N GLY A 11 3.83 16.33 -4.89
CA GLY A 11 4.08 17.77 -4.80
C GLY A 11 2.77 18.50 -4.51
N CYS A 12 2.90 19.79 -4.26
CA CYS A 12 1.77 20.71 -4.20
C CYS A 12 1.76 21.53 -5.49
N ASP A 13 0.57 21.75 -6.04
CA ASP A 13 0.35 22.59 -7.20
C ASP A 13 -0.84 23.51 -6.90
N ALA A 14 -0.80 24.75 -7.40
CA ALA A 14 -1.90 25.69 -7.28
C ALA A 14 -3.09 25.30 -8.17
N SER A 15 -2.84 24.57 -9.26
CA SER A 15 -3.85 24.13 -10.22
C SER A 15 -3.70 22.64 -10.53
N CYS A 16 -3.82 21.80 -9.50
CA CYS A 16 -3.76 20.35 -9.68
C CYS A 16 -5.00 19.83 -10.43
N GLU A 17 -4.78 19.20 -11.59
CA GLU A 17 -5.85 18.55 -12.37
C GLU A 17 -5.69 17.02 -12.34
N PRO A 18 -6.73 16.26 -11.95
CA PRO A 18 -6.67 14.80 -11.94
C PRO A 18 -6.66 14.27 -13.39
N ILE A 19 -5.61 13.53 -13.74
CA ILE A 19 -5.41 13.03 -15.11
C ILE A 19 -5.01 11.56 -15.07
N TYR A 20 -5.74 10.74 -15.81
CA TYR A 20 -5.37 9.36 -16.13
C TYR A 20 -4.88 9.28 -17.57
N GLN A 21 -3.64 8.83 -17.78
CA GLN A 21 -3.06 8.63 -19.09
C GLN A 21 -2.44 7.25 -19.18
N ASP A 22 -2.99 6.43 -20.08
CA ASP A 22 -2.45 5.12 -20.41
C ASP A 22 -1.57 5.25 -21.66
N PHE A 23 -0.26 5.20 -21.48
CA PHE A 23 0.68 5.12 -22.59
C PHE A 23 0.92 3.64 -22.90
N SER A 24 1.09 3.27 -24.17
CA SER A 24 1.36 1.88 -24.60
C SER A 24 2.57 1.23 -23.89
N VAL A 25 3.42 2.02 -23.22
CA VAL A 25 4.62 1.60 -22.48
C VAL A 25 4.54 1.87 -20.96
N GLY A 26 3.46 2.45 -20.44
CA GLY A 26 3.26 2.73 -19.01
C GLY A 26 2.04 3.58 -18.70
N ASN A 27 1.51 3.48 -17.47
CA ASN A 27 0.36 4.27 -17.03
C ASN A 27 0.80 5.44 -16.12
N ARG A 28 0.19 6.61 -16.29
CA ARG A 28 0.33 7.78 -15.42
C ARG A 28 -1.02 8.11 -14.80
N ASN A 29 -1.09 8.10 -13.48
CA ASN A 29 -2.28 8.45 -12.71
C ASN A 29 -1.98 9.61 -11.76
N ILE A 30 -2.60 10.77 -11.99
CA ILE A 30 -2.47 11.97 -11.15
C ILE A 30 -3.74 12.10 -10.30
N SER A 31 -3.58 12.15 -8.98
CA SER A 31 -4.66 12.39 -8.02
C SER A 31 -4.40 13.70 -7.27
N CYS A 32 -5.43 14.53 -7.15
CA CYS A 32 -5.39 15.81 -6.45
C CYS A 32 -6.21 15.74 -5.16
N CYS A 33 -5.81 16.51 -4.16
CA CYS A 33 -6.49 16.61 -2.87
C CYS A 33 -6.08 17.92 -2.16
N ASP A 34 -6.91 18.41 -1.23
CA ASP A 34 -6.82 19.79 -0.72
C ASP A 34 -6.49 19.89 0.79
N THR A 35 -6.36 18.77 1.50
CA THR A 35 -6.06 18.78 2.94
C THR A 35 -4.60 18.47 3.22
N ASP A 36 -4.08 18.92 4.36
CA ASP A 36 -2.69 18.63 4.74
C ASP A 36 -2.39 17.12 4.71
N PHE A 37 -1.25 16.76 4.12
CA PHE A 37 -0.77 15.37 3.97
C PHE A 37 -1.75 14.40 3.30
N CYS A 38 -2.72 14.89 2.53
CA CYS A 38 -3.73 14.06 1.86
C CYS A 38 -3.17 13.17 0.74
N ASN A 39 -2.05 13.56 0.14
CA ASN A 39 -1.43 12.88 -0.98
C ASN A 39 -0.65 11.65 -0.50
N VAL A 40 -1.30 10.72 0.20
CA VAL A 40 -0.70 9.46 0.70
C VAL A 40 -0.57 8.41 -0.41
N ASN A 41 0.39 7.49 -0.26
CA ASN A 41 0.54 6.35 -1.16
C ASN A 41 -0.24 5.14 -0.63
N ALA A 42 -1.01 4.48 -1.50
CA ALA A 42 -1.60 3.17 -1.18
C ALA A 42 -0.54 2.07 -0.98
N ALA A 43 0.66 2.26 -1.55
CA ALA A 43 1.78 1.30 -1.49
C ALA A 43 2.25 0.97 -0.07
N GLY A 44 1.99 1.83 0.92
CA GLY A 44 2.37 1.62 2.32
C GLY A 44 1.30 0.93 3.19
N SER A 45 0.09 0.70 2.68
CA SER A 45 -1.01 0.13 3.48
C SER A 45 -1.00 -1.40 3.48
N LEU A 46 0.14 -2.01 3.83
CA LEU A 46 0.10 -3.35 4.42
C LEU A 46 -0.56 -3.20 5.80
N ARG A 47 -1.89 -3.15 5.80
CA ARG A 47 -2.69 -3.10 7.03
C ARG A 47 -2.40 -4.39 7.77
N SER A 48 -1.49 -4.32 8.75
CA SER A 48 -1.13 -5.45 9.59
C SER A 48 -2.42 -5.96 10.24
N SER A 49 -2.91 -7.10 9.78
CA SER A 49 -4.14 -7.69 10.30
C SER A 49 -3.78 -8.36 11.61
N TYR A 50 -4.31 -7.83 12.71
CA TYR A 50 -4.16 -8.44 14.04
C TYR A 50 -4.58 -9.91 14.06
N GLY A 51 -5.53 -10.31 13.22
CA GLY A 51 -5.93 -11.71 13.07
C GLY A 51 -4.85 -12.59 12.44
N ILE A 52 -4.10 -12.07 11.46
CA ILE A 52 -2.97 -12.80 10.86
C ILE A 52 -1.82 -12.90 11.87
N ALA A 53 -1.51 -11.80 12.57
CA ALA A 53 -0.48 -11.81 13.61
C ALA A 53 -0.82 -12.80 14.74
N ALA A 54 -2.08 -12.82 15.20
CA ALA A 54 -2.55 -13.76 16.21
C ALA A 54 -2.52 -15.21 15.72
N GLY A 55 -2.91 -15.47 14.47
CA GLY A 55 -2.84 -16.80 13.85
C GLY A 55 -1.42 -17.34 13.80
N ILE A 56 -0.45 -16.53 13.35
CA ILE A 56 0.97 -16.90 13.33
C ILE A 56 1.47 -17.18 14.75
N ALA A 57 1.16 -16.30 15.71
CA ALA A 57 1.56 -16.50 17.10
C ALA A 57 0.97 -17.79 17.69
N ALA A 58 -0.31 -18.08 17.44
CA ALA A 58 -0.96 -19.30 17.90
C ALA A 58 -0.34 -20.56 17.26
N SER A 59 -0.06 -20.55 15.95
CA SER A 59 0.59 -21.68 15.28
C SER A 59 1.99 -21.97 15.80
N LEU A 60 2.77 -20.92 16.12
CA LEU A 60 4.11 -21.08 16.70
C LEU A 60 4.07 -21.56 18.15
N LEU A 61 3.08 -21.09 18.92
CA LEU A 61 2.94 -21.45 20.34
C LEU A 61 2.26 -22.80 20.55
N TRP A 62 1.42 -23.25 19.62
CA TRP A 62 0.67 -24.51 19.68
C TRP A 62 1.50 -25.74 20.10
N PRO A 63 2.66 -26.05 19.48
CA PRO A 63 3.44 -27.22 19.86
C PRO A 63 3.97 -27.15 21.30
N PHE A 64 4.29 -25.97 21.82
CA PHE A 64 4.79 -25.80 23.20
C PHE A 64 3.68 -25.93 24.24
N LEU A 65 2.47 -25.47 23.90
CA LEU A 65 1.28 -25.62 24.72
C LEU A 65 0.75 -27.06 24.69
N ASN A 66 0.88 -27.74 23.55
CA ASN A 66 0.40 -29.10 23.36
C ASN A 66 1.37 -30.18 23.87
N ASN A 67 2.66 -29.87 24.03
CA ASN A 67 3.66 -30.78 24.64
C ASN A 67 3.74 -30.68 26.18
N ARG A 68 2.75 -30.03 26.84
CA ARG A 68 2.60 -29.98 28.30
C ARG A 68 1.60 -31.03 28.82
N LEU A 69 1.65 -32.25 28.27
CA LEU A 69 1.05 -33.48 28.83
C LEU A 69 2.06 -34.63 28.71
#